data_AF-A0A6N6V8C4-F1
#
_entry.id   AF-A0A6N6V8C4-F1
#
_cell.length_a   1.000
_cell.length_b   1.000
_cell.length_c   1.000
_cell.angle_alpha   90.00
_cell.angle_beta   90.00
_cell.angle_gamma   90.00
#
_symmetry.space_group_name_H-M   'P 1'
#
loop_
_entity.id
_entity.type
_entity.pdbx_description
1 polymer ?
#
loop_
_entity_poly.entity_id
_entity_poly.type
_entity_poly.pdbx_seq_one_letter_code
_entity_poly.pdbx_strand_id
1 'polypeptide(L)'
;MDGTRGSALYCIPFLLNKAPSKEWNDIFINKWNSPRSFSTMHRPGIAKVINDKILLDGTTIEEVKDYHRDTLIMCVDDTNQEYKELIKMKLKRQQIENEKVKEFERSLNQNDIKF
;
A
#
# COMPACT_ATOMS: atom_id res chain seq x y z
N MET A 1 -24.09 27.43 -5.16
CA MET A 1 -24.52 27.61 -6.55
C MET A 1 -23.43 27.01 -7.44
N ASP A 2 -23.83 26.24 -8.43
CA ASP A 2 -23.38 24.90 -8.85
C ASP A 2 -22.90 24.92 -10.32
N GLY A 3 -21.94 25.78 -10.60
CA GLY A 3 -21.63 26.33 -11.92
C GLY A 3 -21.00 25.41 -12.98
N THR A 4 -21.74 24.38 -13.43
CA THR A 4 -21.89 23.90 -14.85
C THR A 4 -20.68 23.85 -15.79
N ARG A 5 -20.40 22.80 -16.59
CA ARG A 5 -21.14 21.63 -17.09
C ARG A 5 -20.25 20.37 -17.00
N GLY A 6 -20.74 19.29 -16.37
CA GLY A 6 -20.04 18.00 -16.27
C GLY A 6 -19.86 17.42 -14.86
N SER A 7 -20.41 18.08 -13.84
CA SER A 7 -20.23 17.78 -12.41
C SER A 7 -21.01 16.55 -11.89
N ALA A 8 -20.86 15.41 -12.55
CA ALA A 8 -21.01 14.13 -11.86
C ALA A 8 -19.69 13.87 -11.14
N LEU A 9 -19.69 13.59 -9.85
CA LEU A 9 -18.51 12.98 -9.25
C LEU A 9 -18.24 11.67 -10.00
N TYR A 10 -17.01 11.46 -10.44
CA TYR A 10 -16.64 10.26 -11.19
C TYR A 10 -15.40 9.60 -10.60
N CYS A 11 -15.11 8.41 -11.12
CA CYS A 11 -13.98 7.62 -10.71
C CYS A 11 -12.75 8.00 -11.55
N ILE A 12 -11.67 8.41 -10.89
CA ILE A 12 -10.41 8.80 -11.53
C ILE A 12 -9.36 7.71 -11.29
N PRO A 13 -8.92 7.00 -12.34
CA PRO A 13 -7.88 5.99 -12.21
C PRO A 13 -6.47 6.58 -12.32
N PHE A 14 -5.58 6.16 -11.43
CA PHE A 14 -4.14 6.42 -11.47
C PHE A 14 -3.41 5.09 -11.60
N LEU A 15 -2.62 4.97 -12.66
CA LEU A 15 -1.87 3.75 -12.96
C LEU A 15 -0.63 3.64 -12.06
N LEU A 16 -0.43 2.45 -11.50
CA LEU A 16 0.78 2.04 -10.82
C LEU A 16 1.69 1.27 -11.78
N ASN A 17 3.00 1.29 -11.53
CA ASN A 17 3.96 0.57 -12.37
C ASN A 17 3.81 -0.95 -12.29
N LYS A 18 3.11 -1.47 -11.28
CA LYS A 18 2.84 -2.89 -11.07
C LYS A 18 1.59 -3.05 -10.21
N ALA A 19 0.94 -4.21 -10.31
CA ALA A 19 -0.11 -4.59 -9.37
C ALA A 19 0.48 -4.73 -7.94
N PRO A 20 0.04 -3.92 -6.96
CA PRO A 20 0.46 -4.04 -5.56
C PRO A 20 -0.09 -5.31 -4.87
N SER A 21 0.59 -5.73 -3.80
CA SER A 21 0.09 -6.80 -2.93
C SER A 21 -1.02 -6.30 -2.02
N LYS A 22 -1.77 -7.23 -1.41
CA LYS A 22 -2.82 -6.89 -0.44
C LYS A 22 -2.29 -6.02 0.70
N GLU A 23 -1.11 -6.31 1.25
CA GLU A 23 -0.55 -5.51 2.35
C GLU A 23 -0.17 -4.10 1.90
N TRP A 24 0.32 -3.94 0.67
CA TRP A 24 0.56 -2.60 0.13
C TRP A 24 -0.75 -1.82 0.02
N ASN A 25 -1.83 -2.47 -0.45
CA ASN A 25 -3.16 -1.86 -0.55
C ASN A 25 -3.67 -1.42 0.82
N ASP A 26 -3.58 -2.31 1.82
CA ASP A 26 -4.03 -2.05 3.19
C ASP A 26 -3.28 -0.84 3.78
N ILE A 27 -1.95 -0.76 3.58
CA ILE A 27 -1.15 0.40 4.01
C ILE A 27 -1.60 1.67 3.27
N PHE A 28 -1.72 1.62 1.94
CA PHE A 28 -2.10 2.78 1.13
C PHE A 28 -3.45 3.36 1.56
N ILE A 29 -4.47 2.50 1.73
CA ILE A 29 -5.80 2.94 2.15
C ILE A 29 -5.74 3.62 3.53
N ASN A 30 -4.96 3.07 4.47
CA ASN A 30 -4.75 3.72 5.76
C ASN A 30 -4.06 5.08 5.63
N LYS A 31 -3.01 5.18 4.78
CA LYS A 31 -2.32 6.45 4.52
C LYS A 31 -3.22 7.48 3.85
N TRP A 32 -4.10 7.06 2.94
CA TRP A 32 -5.07 7.97 2.32
C TRP A 32 -6.13 8.44 3.31
N ASN A 33 -6.61 7.56 4.19
CA ASN A 33 -7.65 7.91 5.16
C ASN A 33 -7.11 8.80 6.31
N SER A 34 -5.81 8.75 6.58
CA SER A 34 -5.15 9.58 7.59
C SER A 34 -3.78 10.05 7.09
N PRO A 35 -3.75 10.95 6.10
CA PRO A 35 -2.52 11.43 5.51
C PRO A 35 -1.84 12.43 6.45
N ARG A 36 -0.51 12.48 6.41
CA ARG A 36 0.26 13.41 7.25
C ARG A 36 0.17 14.88 6.81
N SER A 37 -0.35 15.15 5.62
CA SER A 37 -0.60 16.50 5.09
C SER A 37 -1.70 16.43 4.04
N PHE A 38 -2.69 17.31 4.16
CA PHE A 38 -3.86 17.33 3.29
C PHE A 38 -4.54 18.70 3.31
N SER A 39 -5.29 19.00 2.26
CA SER A 39 -6.15 20.20 2.20
C SER A 39 -7.45 19.97 2.98
N THR A 40 -8.15 21.03 3.36
CA THR A 40 -9.48 20.91 3.99
C THR A 40 -10.53 20.23 3.11
N MET A 41 -10.27 20.13 1.80
CA MET A 41 -11.11 19.42 0.83
C MET A 41 -10.81 17.90 0.76
N HIS A 42 -9.86 17.39 1.55
CA HIS A 42 -9.53 15.97 1.58
C HIS A 42 -10.73 15.11 2.00
N ARG A 43 -10.95 14.01 1.26
CA ARG A 43 -12.06 13.09 1.50
C ARG A 43 -11.51 11.70 1.81
N PRO A 44 -11.49 11.28 3.08
CA PRO A 44 -11.23 9.89 3.43
C PRO A 44 -12.26 8.95 2.77
N GLY A 45 -11.85 7.71 2.50
CA GLY A 45 -12.73 6.65 2.01
C GLY A 45 -13.04 6.64 0.51
N ILE A 46 -12.65 7.68 -0.24
CA ILE A 46 -12.87 7.71 -1.70
C ILE A 46 -11.84 6.87 -2.48
N ALA A 47 -10.72 6.51 -1.86
CA ALA A 47 -9.66 5.75 -2.51
C ALA A 47 -9.92 4.24 -2.46
N LYS A 48 -9.67 3.57 -3.59
CA LYS A 48 -9.67 2.11 -3.72
C LYS A 48 -8.44 1.69 -4.53
N VAL A 49 -7.98 0.46 -4.36
CA VAL A 49 -6.92 -0.13 -5.21
C VAL A 49 -7.46 -1.37 -5.89
N ILE A 50 -7.47 -1.38 -7.22
CA ILE A 50 -7.94 -2.50 -8.04
C ILE A 50 -6.90 -2.79 -9.12
N ASN A 51 -6.42 -4.03 -9.17
CA ASN A 51 -5.31 -4.45 -10.03
C ASN A 51 -4.09 -3.53 -9.83
N ASP A 52 -3.64 -2.86 -10.88
CA ASP A 52 -2.54 -1.91 -10.94
C ASP A 52 -3.00 -0.46 -10.89
N LYS A 53 -4.21 -0.17 -10.36
CA LYS A 53 -4.78 1.19 -10.35
C LYS A 53 -5.22 1.59 -8.96
N ILE A 54 -4.90 2.83 -8.60
CA ILE A 54 -5.60 3.56 -7.55
C ILE A 54 -6.80 4.25 -8.18
N LEU A 55 -7.97 4.10 -7.59
CA LEU A 55 -9.21 4.75 -8.01
C LEU A 55 -9.63 5.74 -6.95
N LEU A 56 -9.82 7.01 -7.33
CA LEU A 56 -10.50 8.00 -6.49
C LEU A 56 -11.94 8.12 -6.97
N ASP A 57 -12.87 7.58 -6.19
CA ASP A 57 -14.29 7.44 -6.51
C ASP A 57 -15.12 8.46 -5.72
N GLY A 58 -15.56 9.53 -6.39
CA GLY A 58 -16.28 10.62 -5.72
C GLY A 58 -15.56 11.97 -5.77
N THR A 59 -14.80 12.24 -6.83
CA THR A 59 -14.09 13.52 -7.05
C THR A 59 -14.13 13.95 -8.52
N THR A 60 -13.53 15.09 -8.85
CA THR A 60 -13.35 15.57 -10.24
C THR A 60 -11.87 15.75 -10.56
N ILE A 61 -11.54 15.86 -11.85
CA ILE A 61 -10.14 16.07 -12.27
C ILE A 61 -9.59 17.42 -11.78
N GLU A 62 -10.45 18.42 -11.66
CA GLU A 62 -10.12 19.74 -11.10
C GLU A 62 -9.81 19.63 -9.60
N GLU A 63 -10.69 18.97 -8.81
CA GLU A 63 -10.41 18.72 -7.39
C GLU A 63 -9.13 17.91 -7.21
N VAL A 64 -8.88 16.93 -8.08
CA VAL A 64 -7.62 16.17 -8.06
C VAL A 64 -6.42 17.08 -8.23
N LYS A 65 -6.45 17.93 -9.28
CA LYS A 65 -5.34 18.81 -9.62
C LYS A 65 -5.06 19.82 -8.50
N ASP A 66 -6.11 20.40 -7.93
CA ASP A 66 -5.99 21.53 -7.02
C ASP A 66 -5.82 21.10 -5.56
N TYR A 67 -6.31 19.91 -5.17
CA TYR A 67 -6.40 19.52 -3.76
C TYR A 67 -5.87 18.13 -3.41
N HIS A 68 -5.92 17.15 -4.32
CA HIS A 68 -5.60 15.76 -3.97
C HIS A 68 -4.27 15.25 -4.52
N ARG A 69 -3.73 15.84 -5.60
CA ARG A 69 -2.54 15.34 -6.29
C ARG A 69 -1.36 15.16 -5.34
N ASP A 70 -1.03 16.19 -4.58
CA ASP A 70 0.14 16.17 -3.70
C ASP A 70 -0.06 15.21 -2.53
N THR A 71 -1.27 15.14 -1.97
CA THR A 71 -1.63 14.15 -0.96
C THR A 71 -1.55 12.73 -1.51
N LEU A 72 -2.01 12.48 -2.73
CA LEU A 72 -1.95 11.17 -3.38
C LEU A 72 -0.50 10.70 -3.56
N ILE A 73 0.36 11.57 -4.11
CA ILE A 73 1.79 11.29 -4.30
C ILE A 73 2.43 10.96 -2.95
N MET A 74 2.20 11.82 -1.95
CA MET A 74 2.74 11.62 -0.60
C MET A 74 2.27 10.30 0.01
N CYS A 75 0.99 9.94 -0.11
CA CYS A 75 0.47 8.66 0.39
C CYS A 75 1.15 7.47 -0.31
N VAL A 76 1.39 7.55 -1.61
CA VAL A 76 2.12 6.51 -2.36
C VAL A 76 3.56 6.37 -1.85
N ASP A 77 4.26 7.48 -1.63
CA ASP A 77 5.64 7.48 -1.14
C ASP A 77 5.73 6.91 0.28
N ASP A 78 4.87 7.37 1.18
CA ASP A 78 4.79 6.88 2.56
C ASP A 78 4.44 5.38 2.59
N THR A 79 3.57 4.92 1.69
CA THR A 79 3.21 3.50 1.54
C THR A 79 4.40 2.68 1.07
N ASN A 80 5.12 3.16 0.06
CA ASN A 80 6.30 2.46 -0.47
C ASN A 80 7.38 2.30 0.61
N GLN A 81 7.61 3.35 1.42
CA GLN A 81 8.55 3.31 2.51
C GLN A 81 8.14 2.29 3.59
N GLU A 82 6.89 2.34 4.07
CA GLU A 82 6.40 1.43 5.10
C GLU A 82 6.37 -0.02 4.61
N TYR A 83 5.91 -0.25 3.39
CA TYR A 83 5.88 -1.58 2.77
C TYR A 83 7.28 -2.17 2.61
N LYS A 84 8.28 -1.36 2.24
CA LYS A 84 9.67 -1.80 2.14
C LYS A 84 10.19 -2.31 3.48
N GLU A 85 9.93 -1.59 4.57
CA GLU A 85 10.34 -2.03 5.90
C GLU A 85 9.58 -3.28 6.35
N LEU A 86 8.27 -3.37 6.07
CA LEU A 86 7.47 -4.56 6.33
C LEU A 86 8.06 -5.82 5.66
N ILE A 87 8.40 -5.72 4.37
CA ILE A 87 8.99 -6.84 3.62
C ILE A 87 10.36 -7.21 4.17
N LYS A 88 11.21 -6.22 4.50
CA LYS A 88 12.52 -6.46 5.11
C LYS A 88 12.41 -7.21 6.43
N MET A 89 11.44 -6.85 7.27
CA MET A 89 11.17 -7.54 8.54
C MET A 89 10.68 -8.98 8.32
N LYS A 90 9.77 -9.21 7.36
CA LYS A 90 9.27 -10.54 7.00
C LYS A 90 10.40 -11.45 6.51
N LEU A 91 11.27 -10.96 5.62
CA LEU A 91 12.40 -11.71 5.09
C LEU A 91 13.39 -12.10 6.20
N LYS A 92 13.73 -11.15 7.08
CA LYS A 92 14.62 -11.43 8.22
C LYS A 92 14.05 -12.49 9.15
N ARG A 93 12.74 -12.44 9.43
CA ARG A 93 12.06 -13.44 10.27
C ARG A 93 12.10 -14.82 9.61
N GLN A 94 11.79 -14.89 8.32
CA GLN A 94 11.81 -16.14 7.57
C GLN A 94 13.22 -16.76 7.53
N GLN A 95 14.27 -15.95 7.40
CA GLN A 95 15.66 -16.44 7.45
C GLN A 95 15.99 -17.08 8.80
N ILE A 96 15.64 -16.42 9.90
CA ILE A 96 15.87 -16.94 11.26
C ILE A 96 15.09 -18.24 11.49
N GLU A 97 13.84 -18.32 11.03
CA GLU A 97 13.02 -19.54 11.14
C GLU A 97 13.63 -20.69 10.32
N ASN A 98 14.06 -20.41 9.09
CA ASN A 98 14.71 -21.41 8.24
C ASN A 98 16.05 -21.91 8.82
N GLU A 99 16.84 -21.04 9.44
CA GLU A 99 18.09 -21.42 10.11
C GLU A 99 17.82 -22.36 11.30
N LYS A 100 16.81 -22.05 12.12
CA LYS A 100 16.40 -22.91 13.24
C LYS A 100 15.92 -24.28 12.78
N VAL A 101 15.13 -24.33 11.71
CA VAL A 101 14.66 -25.61 11.13
C VAL A 101 15.85 -26.44 10.65
N LYS A 102 16.79 -25.82 9.92
CA LYS A 102 18.00 -26.52 9.45
C LYS A 102 18.89 -27.00 10.59
N GLU A 103 19.02 -26.23 11.67
CA GLU A 103 19.79 -26.63 12.85
C GLU A 103 19.13 -27.82 13.55
N PHE A 104 17.81 -27.78 13.71
CA PHE A 104 17.04 -28.89 14.26
C PHE A 104 17.20 -30.17 13.41
N GLU A 105 17.03 -30.08 12.09
CA GLU A 105 17.24 -31.21 11.16
C GLU A 105 18.66 -31.79 11.25
N ARG A 106 19.70 -30.95 11.34
CA ARG A 106 21.08 -31.41 11.54
C ARG A 106 21.26 -32.15 12.85
N SER A 107 20.65 -31.67 13.94
CA SER A 107 20.72 -32.31 15.25
C SER A 107 20.04 -33.69 15.28
N LEU A 108 18.94 -33.87 14.54
CA LEU A 108 18.31 -35.17 14.39
C LEU A 108 19.23 -36.14 13.64
N ASN A 109 19.76 -35.71 12.49
CA ASN A 109 20.65 -36.54 11.66
C ASN A 109 21.97 -36.93 12.36
N GLN A 110 22.50 -36.10 13.27
CA GLN A 110 23.69 -36.45 14.07
C GLN A 110 23.40 -37.49 15.17
N ASN A 111 22.17 -37.59 15.65
CA ASN A 111 21.79 -38.53 16.70
C ASN A 111 21.44 -39.93 16.16
N ASP A 112 21.20 -40.06 14.85
CA ASP A 112 20.80 -41.32 14.20
C ASP A 112 21.97 -42.19 13.68
N ILE A 113 23.23 -41.86 13.98
CA ILE A 113 24.39 -42.70 13.62
C ILE A 113 25.26 -43.00 14.84
N LYS A 114 24.99 -44.15 15.47
CA LYS A 114 25.99 -44.96 16.19
C LYS A 114 25.70 -46.44 15.96
N PHE A 115 26.49 -47.07 15.08
CA PHE A 115 26.75 -48.51 15.08
C PHE A 115 28.23 -48.72 15.39
#